data_AF-A0A9X2GY27-F1
#
_entry.id   AF-A0A9X2GY27-F1
#
_cell.length_a   1.000
_cell.length_b   1.000
_cell.length_c   1.000
_cell.angle_alpha   90.00
_cell.angle_beta   90.00
_cell.angle_gamma   90.00
#
_symmetry.space_group_name_H-M   'P 1'
#
loop_
_entity.id
_entity.type
_entity.pdbx_description
1 polymer ?
#
loop_
_entity_poly.entity_id
_entity_poly.type
_entity_poly.pdbx_seq_one_letter_code
_entity_poly.pdbx_strand_id
1 'polypeptide(L)' 'MSASWTIKEAAEQLHPAMTLDEVRALVLLFAVPVLGQRRGRGRPVDAYDQPALLRAHAAVIAYRRGLLHGVLVPRSAAS' A
#
# COMPACT_ATOMS: atom_id res chain seq x y z
N MET A 1 13.72 -15.97 -1.61
CA MET A 1 12.90 -15.26 -2.62
C MET A 1 12.00 -14.29 -1.87
N SER A 2 12.06 -12.99 -2.18
CA SER A 2 11.11 -12.02 -1.60
C SER A 2 9.74 -12.24 -2.23
N ALA A 3 8.69 -12.25 -1.40
CA ALA A 3 7.32 -12.43 -1.88
C ALA A 3 6.87 -11.21 -2.71
N SER A 4 6.10 -11.43 -3.78
CA SER A 4 5.65 -10.36 -4.69
C SER A 4 4.19 -10.53 -5.09
N TRP A 5 3.50 -9.41 -5.25
CA TRP A 5 2.09 -9.36 -5.68
C TRP A 5 1.92 -8.44 -6.88
N THR A 6 1.03 -8.84 -7.78
CA THR A 6 0.43 -7.92 -8.76
C THR A 6 -0.55 -6.97 -8.06
N ILE A 7 -0.88 -5.84 -8.69
CA ILE A 7 -1.93 -4.91 -8.19
C ILE A 7 -3.24 -5.65 -7.90
N LYS A 8 -3.61 -6.61 -8.77
CA LYS A 8 -4.83 -7.40 -8.60
C LYS A 8 -4.76 -8.28 -7.35
N GLU A 9 -3.68 -9.05 -7.19
CA GLU A 9 -3.48 -9.91 -6.01
C GLU A 9 -3.45 -9.09 -4.72
N ALA A 10 -2.89 -7.88 -4.75
CA ALA A 10 -2.89 -6.97 -3.60
C ALA A 10 -4.32 -6.48 -3.27
N ALA A 11 -5.10 -6.06 -4.26
CA ALA A 11 -6.49 -5.65 -4.04
C ALA A 11 -7.37 -6.79 -3.47
N GLU A 12 -7.09 -8.04 -3.85
CA GLU A 12 -7.80 -9.23 -3.35
C GLU A 12 -7.36 -9.64 -1.93
N GLN A 13 -6.11 -9.37 -1.53
CA GLN A 13 -5.54 -9.86 -0.26
C GLN A 13 -5.45 -8.80 0.84
N LEU A 14 -5.41 -7.51 0.52
CA LEU A 14 -5.28 -6.44 1.51
C LEU A 14 -6.56 -6.31 2.36
N HIS A 15 -6.39 -6.13 3.67
CA HIS A 15 -7.50 -5.89 4.60
C HIS A 15 -7.21 -4.74 5.57
N PRO A 16 -8.00 -3.64 5.59
CA PRO A 16 -9.23 -3.42 4.83
C PRO A 16 -9.02 -3.41 3.32
N ALA A 17 -10.05 -3.86 2.59
CA ALA A 17 -10.00 -3.99 1.13
C ALA A 17 -9.77 -2.63 0.47
N MET A 18 -9.02 -2.64 -0.62
CA MET A 18 -8.76 -1.48 -1.47
C MET A 18 -9.14 -1.83 -2.91
N THR A 19 -9.65 -0.84 -3.63
CA THR A 19 -9.87 -0.93 -5.08
C THR A 19 -8.55 -1.01 -5.84
N LEU A 20 -8.59 -1.44 -7.10
CA LEU A 20 -7.39 -1.48 -7.96
C LEU A 20 -6.73 -0.09 -8.11
N ASP A 21 -7.54 0.98 -8.16
CA ASP A 21 -7.05 2.35 -8.29
C ASP A 21 -6.42 2.86 -6.99
N GLU A 22 -6.97 2.50 -5.82
CA GLU A 22 -6.33 2.79 -4.53
C GLU A 22 -4.98 2.07 -4.40
N VAL A 23 -4.88 0.81 -4.84
CA VAL A 23 -3.60 0.08 -4.84
C VAL A 23 -2.60 0.72 -5.80
N ARG A 24 -3.02 1.17 -6.98
CA ARG A 24 -2.16 1.93 -7.91
C ARG A 24 -1.65 3.22 -7.27
N ALA A 25 -2.53 3.98 -6.64
CA ALA A 25 -2.14 5.20 -5.94
C ALA A 25 -1.13 4.92 -4.82
N LEU A 26 -1.33 3.83 -4.07
CA LEU A 26 -0.44 3.40 -2.99
C LEU A 26 0.95 3.03 -3.52
N VAL A 27 1.04 2.31 -4.65
CA VAL A 27 2.31 2.03 -5.33
C VAL A 27 3.05 3.31 -5.69
N LEU A 28 2.35 4.29 -6.27
CA LEU A 28 2.94 5.57 -6.69
C LEU A 28 3.39 6.42 -5.49
N LEU A 29 2.53 6.59 -4.49
CA LEU A 29 2.78 7.47 -3.34
C LEU A 29 3.90 6.96 -2.44
N PHE A 30 4.06 5.64 -2.31
CA PHE A 30 5.06 5.02 -1.44
C PHE A 30 6.26 4.48 -2.21
N ALA A 31 6.36 4.76 -3.52
CA ALA A 31 7.41 4.29 -4.40
C ALA A 31 7.68 2.78 -4.25
N VAL A 32 6.61 1.98 -4.27
CA VAL A 32 6.69 0.54 -4.04
C VAL A 32 7.51 -0.12 -5.16
N PRO A 33 8.59 -0.85 -4.86
CA PRO A 33 9.46 -1.43 -5.88
C PRO A 33 8.76 -2.49 -6.74
N VAL A 34 9.07 -2.48 -8.04
CA VAL A 34 8.79 -3.59 -8.96
C VAL A 34 9.92 -4.61 -8.85
N LEU A 35 9.59 -5.85 -8.53
CA LEU A 35 10.56 -6.95 -8.41
C LEU A 35 10.69 -7.78 -9.69
N GLY A 36 9.80 -7.57 -10.66
CA GLY A 36 9.82 -8.22 -11.95
C GLY A 36 8.44 -8.27 -12.58
N GLN A 37 8.28 -9.15 -13.57
CA GLN A 37 7.00 -9.38 -14.24
C GLN A 37 6.51 -10.81 -14.01
N ARG A 38 5.19 -10.95 -13.88
CA ARG A 38 4.49 -12.24 -13.82
C ARG A 38 3.54 -12.36 -15.00
N ARG A 39 3.17 -13.58 -15.37
CA ARG A 39 2.14 -13.82 -16.40
C ARG A 39 0.76 -13.63 -15.78
N GLY A 40 0.04 -12.59 -16.16
CA GLY A 40 -1.37 -12.39 -15.81
C GLY A 40 -2.25 -12.58 -17.05
N ARG A 41 -3.22 -13.51 -17.04
CA ARG A 41 -4.15 -13.78 -18.17
C ARG A 41 -3.52 -13.63 -19.58
N GLY A 42 -2.30 -14.16 -19.78
CA GLY A 42 -1.59 -14.10 -21.07
C GLY A 42 -0.78 -12.83 -21.36
N ARG A 43 -0.83 -11.80 -20.50
CA ARG A 43 -0.03 -10.56 -20.60
C ARG A 43 0.99 -10.47 -19.45
N PRO A 44 2.22 -10.00 -19.68
CA PRO A 44 3.12 -9.65 -18.58
C PRO A 44 2.49 -8.53 -17.74
N VAL A 45 2.51 -8.71 -16.42
CA VAL A 45 2.05 -7.74 -15.43
C VAL A 45 3.13 -7.56 -14.38
N ASP A 46 3.32 -6.32 -13.91
CA ASP A 46 4.33 -6.04 -12.90
C ASP A 46 3.98 -6.68 -11.56
N ALA A 47 5.00 -7.24 -10.93
CA ALA A 47 4.95 -7.81 -9.60
C ALA A 47 5.73 -6.92 -8.65
N TYR A 48 5.03 -6.43 -7.64
CA TYR A 48 5.51 -5.45 -6.67
C TYR A 48 5.95 -6.15 -5.38
N ASP A 49 6.90 -5.54 -4.68
CA ASP A 49 7.36 -6.00 -3.37
C ASP A 49 6.19 -6.06 -2.37
N GLN A 50 5.82 -7.27 -1.95
CA GLN A 50 4.70 -7.50 -1.05
C GLN A 50 4.91 -6.83 0.33
N PRO A 51 6.05 -7.02 1.03
CA PRO A 51 6.34 -6.27 2.25
C PRO A 51 6.21 -4.75 2.11
N ALA A 52 6.63 -4.16 0.98
CA ALA A 52 6.47 -2.73 0.74
C ALA A 52 5.01 -2.30 0.58
N LEU A 53 4.19 -3.08 -0.15
CA LEU A 53 2.74 -2.87 -0.24
C LEU A 53 2.06 -2.91 1.13
N LEU A 54 2.42 -3.89 1.97
CA LEU A 54 1.85 -4.03 3.31
C LEU A 54 2.19 -2.84 4.22
N ARG A 55 3.43 -2.34 4.17
CA ARG A 55 3.84 -1.15 4.94
C ARG A 55 3.07 0.10 4.50
N ALA A 56 2.95 0.31 3.19
CA ALA A 56 2.21 1.43 2.63
C ALA A 56 0.71 1.36 2.96
N HIS A 57 0.12 0.16 2.91
CA HIS A 57 -1.26 -0.07 3.32
C HIS A 57 -1.50 0.21 4.81
N ALA A 58 -0.60 -0.25 5.67
CA ALA A 58 -0.62 0.05 7.10
C ALA A 58 -0.55 1.55 7.39
N ALA A 59 0.28 2.29 6.64
CA ALA A 59 0.37 3.75 6.75
C ALA A 59 -0.96 4.44 6.40
N VAL A 60 -1.65 3.98 5.35
CA VAL A 60 -2.98 4.49 4.98
C VAL A 60 -4.02 4.19 6.06
N ILE A 61 -4.02 2.98 6.65
CA ILE A 61 -4.90 2.66 7.78
C ILE A 61 -4.62 3.58 8.97
N ALA A 62 -3.35 3.75 9.33
CA ALA A 62 -2.95 4.59 10.46
C ALA A 62 -3.40 6.04 10.25
N TYR A 63 -3.25 6.58 9.04
CA TYR A 63 -3.76 7.89 8.67
C TYR A 63 -5.29 7.97 8.82
N ARG A 64 -6.04 7.06 8.18
CA ARG A 64 -7.52 7.02 8.23
C ARG A 64 -8.06 6.89 9.66
N ARG A 65 -7.32 6.24 10.56
CA ARG A 65 -7.69 6.05 11.96
C ARG A 65 -7.29 7.21 12.88
N GLY A 66 -6.73 8.30 12.35
CA GLY A 66 -6.30 9.40 13.21
C GLY A 66 -4.96 9.15 13.93
N LEU A 67 -4.33 7.98 13.75
CA LEU A 67 -3.16 7.57 14.53
C LEU A 67 -1.90 8.38 14.18
N LEU A 68 -1.88 8.97 12.99
CA LEU A 68 -0.79 9.85 12.55
C LEU A 68 -1.06 11.34 12.85
N HIS A 69 -2.27 11.72 13.27
CA HIS A 69 -2.61 13.11 13.56
C HIS A 69 -2.01 13.61 14.89
N GLY A 70 -1.69 12.70 15.83
CA GLY A 70 -1.03 13.05 17.10
C GLY A 70 0.45 13.42 17.00
N VAL A 71 1.06 13.33 15.80
CA VAL A 71 2.47 13.69 15.58
C VAL A 71 2.62 15.13 15.08
N LEU A 72 1.54 15.78 14.61
CA LEU A 72 1.57 17.11 14.00
C LEU A 72 0.72 18.18 14.71
N VAL A 73 0.03 17.85 15.80
CA VAL A 73 -0.62 18.86 16.64
C VAL A 73 0.33 19.24 17.77
N PRO A 74 0.86 20.48 17.82
CA PRO A 74 1.61 20.93 18.97
C PRO A 74 0.70 20.91 20.20
N ARG A 75 1.26 20.41 21.29
CA ARG A 75 0.62 20.23 22.60
C ARG A 75 0.36 21.59 23.30
N SER A 76 -0.34 22.50 22.64
CA SER A 76 -0.52 23.90 23.07
C SER A 76 -1.98 24.34 23.09
N ALA A 77 -2.92 23.41 23.31
CA ALA A 77 -4.33 23.74 23.53
C ALA A 77 -4.89 23.06 24.79
N ALA A 78 -4.06 22.92 25.83
CA ALA A 78 -4.56 22.73 27.19
C ALA A 78 -4.39 24.08 27.90
N SER A 79 -5.49 24.80 28.06
CA SER A 79 -5.65 25.94 28.97
C SER A 79 -6.92 25.72 29.75
#